data_AF-A0A7I8DG58-F1
#
_entry.id   AF-A0A7I8DG58-F1
#
_cell.length_a   1.000
_cell.length_b   1.000
_cell.length_c   1.000
_cell.angle_alpha   90.00
_cell.angle_beta   90.00
_cell.angle_gamma   90.00
#
_symmetry.space_group_name_H-M   'P 1'
#
loop_
_entity.id
_entity.type
_entity.pdbx_description
1 polymer ?
#
loop_
_entity_poly.entity_id
_entity_poly.type
_entity_poly.pdbx_seq_one_letter_code
_entity_poly.pdbx_strand_id
1 'polypeptide(L)' 'MLCPYCNNEMKPGTIDVYDTLSWSPEGESRKGATKFSIAKNGILLAKFFLLLPAVKEAYYCSNCKKIIMDVE' A
#
# COMPACT_ATOMS: atom_id res chain seq x y z
N MET A 1 -8.16 8.80 -11.86
CA MET A 1 -7.23 9.64 -11.08
C MET A 1 -6.21 10.26 -12.02
N LEU A 2 -5.82 11.53 -11.83
CA LEU A 2 -4.69 12.15 -12.56
C LEU A 2 -3.39 11.97 -11.76
N CYS A 3 -2.31 11.64 -12.45
CA CYS A 3 -0.99 11.49 -11.84
C CYS A 3 -0.49 12.84 -11.29
N PRO A 4 -0.17 12.97 -10.00
CA PRO A 4 0.28 14.24 -9.41
C PRO A 4 1.67 14.68 -9.90
N TYR A 5 2.41 13.79 -10.58
CA TYR A 5 3.76 14.08 -11.07
C TYR A 5 3.80 14.51 -12.54
N CYS A 6 2.85 14.07 -13.37
CA CYS A 6 2.86 14.34 -14.81
C CYS A 6 1.48 14.66 -15.41
N ASN A 7 0.44 14.75 -14.57
CA ASN A 7 -0.93 15.09 -14.92
C ASN A 7 -1.63 14.18 -15.94
N ASN A 8 -1.05 13.02 -16.27
CA ASN A 8 -1.68 12.04 -17.16
C ASN A 8 -2.71 11.20 -16.42
N GLU A 9 -3.68 10.67 -17.16
CA GLU A 9 -4.66 9.70 -16.64
C GLU A 9 -3.96 8.42 -16.18
N MET A 10 -4.39 7.91 -15.02
CA MET A 10 -3.85 6.71 -14.39
C MET A 10 -4.79 5.52 -14.57
N LYS A 11 -4.21 4.33 -14.70
CA LYS A 11 -4.96 3.07 -14.81
C LYS A 11 -5.37 2.58 -13.42
N PRO A 12 -6.66 2.31 -13.14
CA PRO A 12 -7.08 1.70 -11.88
C PRO A 12 -6.60 0.23 -11.82
N GLY A 13 -6.38 -0.25 -10.61
CA GLY A 13 -6.01 -1.64 -10.32
C GLY A 13 -6.06 -1.91 -8.84
N THR A 14 -5.58 -3.09 -8.43
CA THR A 14 -5.58 -3.53 -7.04
C THR A 14 -4.22 -4.08 -6.64
N ILE A 15 -3.81 -3.83 -5.41
CA ILE A 15 -2.72 -4.56 -4.77
C ILE A 15 -3.34 -5.71 -3.98
N ASP A 16 -2.94 -6.94 -4.32
CA ASP A 16 -3.34 -8.17 -3.64
C ASP A 16 -2.16 -8.69 -2.81
N VAL A 17 -2.41 -8.96 -1.53
CA VAL A 17 -1.44 -9.51 -0.60
C VAL A 17 -2.09 -10.51 0.36
N TYR A 18 -1.42 -11.64 0.58
CA TYR A 18 -1.84 -12.70 1.51
C TYR A 18 -1.39 -12.44 2.97
N ASP A 19 -0.94 -11.22 3.27
CA ASP A 19 -0.46 -10.76 4.58
C ASP A 19 -0.74 -9.25 4.75
N THR A 20 -0.29 -8.65 5.84
CA THR A 20 -0.35 -7.22 6.09
C THR A 20 0.67 -6.47 5.23
N LEU A 21 0.21 -5.52 4.41
CA LEU A 21 1.07 -4.57 3.70
C LEU A 21 1.13 -3.25 4.48
N SER A 22 2.33 -2.78 4.76
CA SER A 22 2.55 -1.53 5.49
C SER A 22 3.78 -0.79 4.97
N TRP A 23 3.72 0.54 4.95
CA TRP A 23 4.89 1.39 4.79
C TRP A 23 5.54 1.64 6.15
N SER A 24 6.86 1.71 6.21
CA SER A 24 7.61 2.04 7.42
C SER A 24 8.57 3.19 7.13
N PRO A 25 8.69 4.18 8.03
CA PRO A 25 9.72 5.19 7.92
C PRO A 25 11.11 4.57 7.86
N GLU A 26 12.03 5.26 7.21
CA GLU A 26 13.43 4.86 7.16
C GLU A 26 13.99 4.71 8.58
N GLY A 27 14.70 3.61 8.83
CA GLY A 27 15.26 3.29 10.15
C GLY A 27 14.26 2.68 11.14
N GLU A 28 12.97 2.59 10.82
CA GLU A 28 12.00 1.84 11.62
C GLU A 28 11.75 0.44 11.05
N SER A 29 11.56 -0.53 11.94
CA SER A 29 11.21 -1.90 11.59
C SER A 29 9.98 -2.36 12.38
N ARG A 30 9.36 -3.46 11.91
CA ARG A 30 8.24 -4.10 12.63
C ARG A 30 8.67 -4.43 14.06
N LYS A 31 7.93 -3.91 15.03
CA LYS A 31 8.09 -4.27 16.45
C LYS A 31 6.94 -5.22 16.84
N GLY A 32 7.27 -6.50 17.04
CA GLY A 32 6.34 -7.54 17.45
C GLY A 32 6.46 -8.81 16.61
N ALA A 33 6.02 -9.95 17.17
CA ALA A 33 6.14 -11.27 16.57
C ALA A 33 4.91 -11.71 15.75
N THR A 34 3.93 -10.83 15.55
CA THR A 34 2.69 -11.18 14.86
C THR A 34 2.69 -10.64 13.44
N LYS A 35 1.97 -11.32 12.54
CA LYS A 35 1.75 -10.90 11.14
C LYS A 35 1.01 -9.56 10.98
N PHE A 36 0.48 -9.02 12.07
CA PHE A 36 -0.23 -7.73 12.11
C PHE A 36 0.62 -6.59 12.69
N SER A 37 1.83 -6.90 13.18
CA SER A 37 2.72 -5.89 13.73
C SER A 37 3.24 -4.98 12.61
N ILE A 38 3.19 -3.66 12.79
CA ILE A 38 3.79 -2.68 11.89
C ILE A 38 4.83 -1.83 12.65
N ALA A 39 5.63 -1.03 11.95
CA ALA A 39 6.53 -0.07 12.58
C ALA A 39 5.74 0.92 13.47
N LYS A 40 6.40 1.53 14.47
CA LYS A 40 5.73 2.41 15.44
C LYS A 40 5.02 3.57 14.74
N ASN A 41 5.67 4.16 13.75
CA ASN A 41 5.12 5.22 12.90
C ASN A 41 4.83 4.71 11.48
N GLY A 42 4.58 3.40 11.33
CA GLY A 42 4.21 2.79 10.07
C GLY A 42 2.78 3.12 9.64
N ILE A 43 2.52 3.07 8.34
CA ILE A 43 1.19 3.26 7.76
C ILE A 43 0.69 1.92 7.23
N LEU A 44 -0.51 1.52 7.65
CA LEU A 44 -1.15 0.31 7.15
C LEU A 44 -1.75 0.58 5.77
N LEU A 45 -1.33 -0.18 4.76
CA LEU A 45 -1.79 -0.02 3.38
C LEU A 45 -2.87 -1.05 3.01
N ALA A 46 -2.76 -2.26 3.56
CA ALA A 46 -3.77 -3.30 3.39
C ALA A 46 -3.76 -4.23 4.62
N LYS A 47 -4.97 -4.54 5.14
CA LYS A 47 -5.15 -5.40 6.31
C LYS A 47 -5.59 -6.79 5.90
N PHE A 48 -4.83 -7.81 6.28
CA PHE A 48 -5.26 -9.20 6.15
C PHE A 48 -6.44 -9.50 7.08
N PHE A 49 -7.53 -10.05 6.52
CA PHE A 49 -8.66 -10.56 7.29
C PHE A 49 -8.75 -12.06 7.14
N LEU A 50 -8.11 -12.81 8.06
CA LEU A 50 -8.19 -14.26 8.37
C LEU A 50 -8.31 -15.28 7.20
N LEU A 51 -9.26 -15.12 6.29
CA LEU A 51 -9.56 -15.99 5.16
C LEU A 51 -9.66 -15.28 3.80
N LEU A 52 -9.52 -13.95 3.75
CA LEU A 52 -9.57 -13.16 2.51
C LEU A 52 -8.27 -12.38 2.29
N PRO A 53 -7.75 -12.34 1.06
CA PRO A 53 -6.63 -11.48 0.71
C PRO A 53 -6.98 -10.03 0.98
N ALA A 54 -5.98 -9.24 1.38
CA ALA A 54 -6.15 -7.82 1.53
C ALA A 54 -6.07 -7.18 0.13
N VAL A 55 -7.19 -6.68 -0.37
CA VAL A 55 -7.29 -6.01 -1.67
C VAL A 55 -7.46 -4.52 -1.42
N LYS A 56 -6.52 -3.70 -1.89
CA LYS A 56 -6.62 -2.24 -1.84
C LYS A 56 -6.52 -1.66 -3.23
N GLU A 57 -7.43 -0.74 -3.55
CA GLU A 57 -7.42 0.00 -4.81
C GLU A 57 -6.16 0.86 -4.94
N ALA A 58 -5.62 0.89 -6.14
CA ALA A 58 -4.45 1.69 -6.47
C ALA A 58 -4.52 2.15 -7.93
N TYR A 59 -3.72 3.17 -8.25
CA TYR A 59 -3.66 3.76 -9.58
C TYR A 59 -2.23 3.69 -10.10
N TYR A 60 -2.05 3.12 -11.28
CA TYR A 60 -0.76 3.02 -11.95
C TYR A 60 -0.63 4.08 -13.04
N CYS A 61 0.41 4.92 -12.94
CA CYS A 61 0.83 5.80 -14.00
C CYS A 61 1.91 5.12 -14.85
N SER A 62 1.59 4.76 -16.10
CA SER A 62 2.53 4.12 -17.02
C SER A 62 3.68 5.02 -17.45
N ASN A 63 3.49 6.34 -17.44
CA ASN A 63 4.53 7.31 -17.80
C ASN A 63 5.59 7.44 -16.69
N CYS A 64 5.16 7.72 -15.46
CA CYS A 64 6.07 7.87 -14.33
C CYS A 64 6.56 6.54 -13.73
N LYS A 65 5.92 5.43 -14.11
CA LYS A 65 6.12 4.09 -13.52
C LYS A 65 5.91 4.10 -11.99
N LYS A 66 4.85 4.76 -11.55
CA LYS A 66 4.48 4.89 -10.13
C LYS A 66 3.10 4.34 -9.88
N ILE A 67 2.94 3.73 -8.71
CA ILE A 67 1.63 3.37 -8.14
C ILE A 67 1.33 4.36 -7.02
N ILE A 68 0.10 4.85 -7.00
CA ILE A 68 -0.42 5.73 -5.94
C ILE A 68 -1.67 5.09 -5.38
N MET A 69 -1.83 5.19 -4.08
CA MET A 69 -3.00 4.72 -3.38
C MET A 69 -3.26 5.63 -2.19
N ASP A 70 -4.52 5.81 -1.86
CA ASP A 70 -4.91 6.55 -0.68
C ASP A 70 -4.70 5.67 0.57
N VAL A 71 -4.25 6.32 1.64
CA VAL A 71 -4.10 5.74 2.96
C VAL A 71 -5.28 6.21 3.82
N GLU A 72 -5.79 5.33 4.69
CA GLU A 72 -6.84 5.64 5.67
C GLU A 72 -6.24 5.75 7.08
#